data_AF-A0AAX3N0T5-F1
#
_entry.id   AF-A0AAX3N0T5-F1
#
_cell.length_a   1.000
_cell.length_b   1.000
_cell.length_c   1.000
_cell.angle_alpha   90.00
_cell.angle_beta   90.00
_cell.angle_gamma   90.00
#
_symmetry.space_group_name_H-M   'P 1'
#
loop_
_entity.id
_entity.type
_entity.pdbx_description
1 polymer ?
#
loop_
_entity_poly.entity_id
_entity_poly.type
_entity_poly.pdbx_seq_one_letter_code
_entity_poly.pdbx_strand_id
1 'polypeptide(L)'
;MKLIITKHAFERYCERAATCQDNFDHFQNQLQKVPRKKLCFLEWKGKPAVYFDQTYWRYERDEKTDTITLITCLGILEYISLHKWANYVTAKNSRAAKKLMKSIRRKEMQDESHCLV
;
A
#
# COMPACT_ATOMS: atom_id res chain seq x y z
N MET A 1 -9.59 8.38 -14.54
CA MET A 1 -9.02 7.35 -13.66
C MET A 1 -10.01 6.92 -12.59
N LYS A 2 -10.42 5.66 -12.61
CA LYS A 2 -11.34 5.07 -11.62
C LYS A 2 -10.54 4.16 -10.67
N LEU A 3 -10.73 4.31 -9.36
CA LEU A 3 -10.16 3.41 -8.34
C LEU A 3 -11.25 2.45 -7.87
N ILE A 4 -11.01 1.16 -8.01
CA ILE A 4 -11.91 0.09 -7.57
C ILE A 4 -11.16 -0.75 -6.54
N ILE A 5 -11.83 -1.14 -5.47
CA ILE A 5 -11.29 -2.10 -4.50
C ILE A 5 -12.06 -3.41 -4.61
N THR A 6 -11.37 -4.55 -4.57
CA THR A 6 -12.04 -5.85 -4.45
C THR A 6 -12.45 -6.09 -3.00
N LYS A 7 -13.50 -6.90 -2.78
CA LYS A 7 -13.91 -7.29 -1.41
C LYS A 7 -12.74 -7.91 -0.64
N HIS A 8 -11.98 -8.78 -1.30
CA HIS A 8 -10.78 -9.39 -0.73
C HIS A 8 -9.72 -8.35 -0.30
N ALA A 9 -9.45 -7.34 -1.13
CA ALA A 9 -8.50 -6.29 -0.77
C ALA A 9 -8.96 -5.50 0.46
N PHE A 10 -10.27 -5.25 0.55
CA PHE A 10 -10.88 -4.55 1.67
C PHE A 10 -10.83 -5.37 2.97
N GLU A 11 -11.16 -6.66 2.92
CA GLU A 11 -11.04 -7.57 4.07
C GLU A 11 -9.61 -7.58 4.61
N ARG A 12 -8.62 -7.74 3.71
CA ARG A 12 -7.19 -7.69 4.08
C ARG A 12 -6.76 -6.34 4.64
N TYR A 13 -7.39 -5.24 4.21
CA TYR A 13 -7.17 -3.93 4.79
C TYR A 13 -7.73 -3.86 6.21
N CYS A 14 -8.94 -4.33 6.45
CA CYS A 14 -9.57 -4.29 7.77
C CYS A 14 -8.90 -5.24 8.78
N GLU A 15 -8.37 -6.38 8.34
CA GLU A 15 -7.53 -7.24 9.18
C GLU A 15 -6.25 -6.54 9.67
N ARG A 16 -5.72 -5.61 8.86
CA ARG A 16 -4.46 -4.91 9.17
C ARG A 16 -4.69 -3.55 9.84
N ALA A 17 -5.81 -2.90 9.55
CA ALA A 17 -6.20 -1.64 10.16
C ALA A 17 -6.77 -1.91 11.54
N ALA A 18 -6.02 -1.55 12.60
CA ALA A 18 -6.47 -1.69 13.99
C ALA A 18 -7.83 -1.02 14.29
N THR A 19 -8.28 -0.10 13.42
CA THR A 19 -9.50 0.69 13.58
C THR A 19 -10.39 0.68 12.33
N CYS A 20 -10.37 -0.36 11.47
CA CYS A 20 -11.32 -0.40 10.35
C CYS A 20 -12.76 -0.46 10.88
N GLN A 21 -13.46 0.67 10.81
CA GLN A 21 -14.89 0.83 11.13
C GLN A 21 -15.74 1.03 9.87
N ASP A 22 -15.10 1.20 8.72
CA ASP A 22 -15.78 1.43 7.45
C ASP A 22 -16.42 0.13 6.95
N ASN A 23 -17.53 0.26 6.21
CA ASN A 23 -18.03 -0.82 5.37
C ASN A 23 -17.47 -0.70 3.94
N PHE A 24 -17.52 -1.80 3.19
CA PHE A 24 -16.93 -1.89 1.85
C PHE A 24 -17.38 -0.76 0.91
N ASP A 25 -18.68 -0.48 0.87
CA ASP A 25 -19.26 0.52 -0.03
C ASP A 25 -18.83 1.94 0.36
N HIS A 26 -18.78 2.22 1.67
CA HIS A 26 -18.28 3.50 2.16
C HIS A 26 -16.82 3.71 1.76
N PHE A 27 -15.97 2.71 1.96
CA PHE A 27 -14.56 2.78 1.58
C PHE A 27 -14.38 2.93 0.07
N GLN A 28 -15.14 2.18 -0.74
CA GLN A 28 -15.15 2.32 -2.20
C GLN A 28 -15.56 3.73 -2.64
N ASN A 29 -16.52 4.36 -1.97
CA ASN A 29 -16.92 5.74 -2.23
C ASN A 29 -15.85 6.76 -1.84
N GLN A 30 -15.10 6.52 -0.76
CA GLN A 30 -13.96 7.35 -0.40
C GLN A 30 -12.83 7.25 -1.43
N LEU A 31 -12.52 6.04 -1.92
CA LEU A 31 -11.50 5.82 -2.95
C LEU A 31 -11.78 6.59 -4.24
N GLN A 32 -13.04 6.73 -4.64
CA GLN A 32 -13.41 7.50 -5.82
C GLN A 32 -13.08 9.00 -5.69
N LYS A 33 -12.96 9.51 -4.45
CA LYS A 33 -12.59 10.90 -4.17
C LYS A 33 -11.08 11.11 -4.07
N VAL A 34 -10.27 10.06 -4.12
CA VAL A 34 -8.81 10.16 -3.99
C VAL A 34 -8.22 10.83 -5.23
N PRO A 35 -7.60 12.03 -5.11
CA PRO A 35 -7.00 12.68 -6.25
C PRO A 35 -5.74 11.95 -6.70
N ARG A 36 -5.54 11.82 -8.02
CA ARG A 36 -4.41 11.10 -8.64
C ARG A 36 -3.03 11.49 -8.10
N LYS A 37 -2.83 12.77 -7.75
CA LYS A 37 -1.58 13.29 -7.17
C LYS A 37 -1.18 12.64 -5.83
N LYS A 38 -2.13 11.98 -5.15
CA LYS A 38 -1.88 11.24 -3.90
C LYS A 38 -1.48 9.78 -4.13
N LEU A 39 -1.57 9.27 -5.36
CA LEU A 39 -1.13 7.92 -5.70
C LEU A 39 0.37 7.93 -6.02
N CYS A 40 1.11 7.03 -5.38
CA CYS A 40 2.51 6.76 -5.72
C CYS A 40 2.63 5.32 -6.20
N PHE A 41 3.01 5.13 -7.46
CA PHE A 41 3.26 3.82 -8.04
C PHE A 41 4.70 3.39 -7.75
N LEU A 42 4.87 2.14 -7.32
CA LEU A 42 6.14 1.58 -6.88
C LEU A 42 6.19 0.07 -7.13
N GLU A 43 7.35 -0.53 -6.87
CA GLU A 43 7.54 -1.97 -6.92
C GLU A 43 7.74 -2.52 -5.49
N TRP A 44 6.96 -3.53 -5.13
CA TRP A 44 7.03 -4.22 -3.84
C TRP A 44 7.28 -5.71 -4.03
N LYS A 45 8.44 -6.18 -3.54
CA LYS A 45 8.93 -7.57 -3.69
C LYS A 45 8.87 -8.04 -5.17
N GLY A 46 9.33 -7.20 -6.11
CA GLY A 46 9.41 -7.54 -7.55
C GLY A 46 8.09 -7.45 -8.32
N LYS A 47 7.02 -6.90 -7.72
CA LYS A 47 5.68 -6.80 -8.33
C LYS A 47 5.09 -5.39 -8.14
N PRO A 48 4.23 -4.90 -9.04
CA PRO A 48 3.68 -3.54 -8.99
C PRO A 48 2.84 -3.32 -7.73
N ALA A 49 2.94 -2.14 -7.14
CA ALA A 49 2.17 -1.71 -5.98
C ALA A 49 1.86 -0.21 -6.06
N VAL A 50 0.79 0.21 -5.40
CA VAL A 50 0.43 1.61 -5.27
C VAL A 50 0.34 1.95 -3.79
N TYR A 51 0.97 3.05 -3.41
CA TYR A 51 0.86 3.63 -2.09
C TYR A 51 -0.06 4.85 -2.16
N PHE A 52 -1.07 4.86 -1.30
CA PHE A 52 -1.87 6.04 -1.00
C PHE A 52 -2.55 5.83 0.35
N ASP A 53 -2.86 6.94 1.01
CA ASP A 53 -3.54 6.93 2.31
C ASP A 53 -2.90 5.97 3.32
N GLN A 54 -1.58 6.09 3.45
CA GLN A 54 -0.76 5.29 4.36
C GLN A 54 -0.78 3.78 4.10
N THR A 55 -1.39 3.33 3.00
CA THR A 55 -1.60 1.91 2.71
C THR A 55 -0.96 1.51 1.39
N TYR A 56 -0.35 0.33 1.38
CA TYR A 56 0.22 -0.30 0.19
C TYR A 56 -0.76 -1.31 -0.38
N TRP A 57 -1.02 -1.18 -1.68
CA TRP A 57 -1.96 -2.02 -2.38
C TRP A 57 -1.29 -2.69 -3.55
N ARG A 58 -1.57 -3.98 -3.72
CA ARG A 58 -1.38 -4.63 -5.02
C ARG A 58 -2.51 -4.16 -5.93
N TYR A 59 -2.19 -3.85 -7.18
CA TYR A 59 -3.19 -3.40 -8.14
C TYR A 59 -2.99 -4.03 -9.52
N GLU A 60 -4.08 -4.09 -10.26
CA GLU A 60 -4.12 -4.26 -11.70
C GLU A 60 -4.57 -2.94 -12.34
N ARG A 61 -4.03 -2.63 -13.52
CA ARG A 61 -4.41 -1.44 -14.27
C ARG A 61 -4.97 -1.87 -15.62
N ASP A 62 -6.18 -1.42 -15.90
CA ASP A 62 -6.77 -1.47 -17.23
C ASP A 62 -6.53 -0.13 -17.92
N GLU A 63 -5.70 -0.14 -18.95
CA GLU A 63 -5.36 1.06 -19.72
C GLU A 63 -6.51 1.53 -20.63
N LYS A 64 -7.41 0.63 -21.05
CA LYS A 64 -8.53 0.99 -21.94
C LYS A 64 -9.59 1.80 -21.19
N THR A 65 -9.83 1.47 -19.93
CA THR A 65 -10.83 2.14 -19.08
C THR A 65 -10.22 3.13 -18.10
N ASP A 66 -8.89 3.28 -18.09
CA ASP A 66 -8.12 4.03 -17.09
C ASP A 66 -8.54 3.68 -15.65
N THR A 67 -8.70 2.37 -15.40
CA THR A 67 -9.15 1.83 -14.11
C THR A 67 -7.99 1.18 -13.38
N ILE A 68 -7.88 1.45 -12.08
CA ILE A 68 -6.97 0.78 -11.15
C ILE A 68 -7.81 -0.04 -10.18
N THR A 69 -7.64 -1.35 -10.23
CA THR A 69 -8.32 -2.29 -9.34
C THR A 69 -7.34 -2.74 -8.27
N LEU A 70 -7.64 -2.43 -7.01
CA LEU A 70 -6.86 -2.86 -5.84
C LEU A 70 -7.21 -4.31 -5.51
N ILE A 71 -6.21 -5.19 -5.57
CA ILE A 71 -6.37 -6.65 -5.49
C ILE A 71 -6.15 -7.14 -4.06
N THR A 72 -5.16 -6.59 -3.35
CA THR A 72 -4.89 -6.96 -1.95
C THR A 72 -4.19 -5.83 -1.21
N CYS A 73 -4.47 -5.72 0.09
CA CYS A 73 -3.71 -4.85 0.99
C CYS A 73 -2.41 -5.54 1.41
N LEU A 74 -1.28 -4.93 1.04
CA LEU A 74 0.05 -5.44 1.37
C LEU A 74 0.49 -5.02 2.78
N GLY A 75 0.03 -3.86 3.25
CA GLY A 75 0.37 -3.35 4.57
C GLY A 75 -0.05 -1.89 4.77
N ILE A 76 -0.25 -1.51 6.03
CA ILE A 76 -0.53 -0.13 6.43
C ILE A 76 0.75 0.39 7.10
N LEU A 77 1.34 1.40 6.49
CA LEU A 77 2.55 2.06 7.01
C LEU A 77 2.17 3.47 7.42
N GLU A 78 1.69 3.59 8.65
CA GLU A 78 1.36 4.87 9.30
C GLU A 78 2.56 5.84 9.39
N TYR A 79 3.80 5.35 9.25
CA TYR A 79 5.01 6.11 9.64
C TYR A 79 6.05 6.34 8.54
N ILE A 80 5.80 5.90 7.30
CA ILE A 80 6.74 6.15 6.20
C ILE A 80 6.13 7.19 5.29
N SER A 81 6.55 8.44 5.46
CA SER A 81 6.13 9.52 4.57
C SER A 81 6.50 9.19 3.13
N LEU A 82 5.62 9.56 2.20
CA LEU A 82 5.85 9.50 0.74
C LEU A 82 7.24 9.98 0.33
N HIS A 83 7.75 11.02 0.99
CA HIS A 83 9.08 11.55 0.73
C HIS A 83 10.20 10.57 1.09
N LYS A 84 10.11 9.85 2.21
CA LYS A 84 11.07 8.81 2.58
C LYS A 84 11.04 7.64 1.59
N TRP A 85 9.86 7.30 1.07
CA TRP A 85 9.73 6.26 0.04
C TRP A 85 10.25 6.70 -1.33
N ALA A 86 9.95 7.92 -1.78
CA ALA A 86 10.48 8.48 -3.02
C ALA A 86 12.02 8.55 -2.99
N ASN A 87 12.60 8.95 -1.85
CA ASN A 87 14.04 8.92 -1.61
C ASN A 87 14.60 7.48 -1.61
N TYR A 88 13.81 6.49 -1.20
CA TYR A 88 14.20 5.07 -1.27
C TYR A 88 14.24 4.55 -2.71
N VAL A 89 13.19 4.80 -3.49
CA VAL A 89 13.09 4.35 -4.89
C VAL A 89 14.20 4.95 -5.75
N THR A 90 14.52 6.22 -5.53
CA THR A 90 15.62 6.92 -6.23
C THR A 90 16.99 6.49 -5.75
N ALA A 91 17.14 6.12 -4.47
CA ALA A 91 18.43 5.77 -3.87
C ALA A 91 18.56 4.27 -3.57
N LYS A 92 18.15 3.40 -4.51
CA LYS A 92 18.07 1.92 -4.39
C LYS A 92 19.28 1.22 -3.74
N ASN A 93 20.47 1.85 -3.71
CA ASN A 93 21.69 1.33 -3.09
C ASN A 93 22.28 2.17 -1.93
N SER A 94 21.56 3.20 -1.46
CA SER A 94 22.07 4.10 -0.41
C SER A 94 21.94 3.51 1.00
N ARG A 95 22.79 4.01 1.91
CA ARG A 95 22.73 3.67 3.34
C ARG A 95 21.38 4.06 3.97
N ALA A 96 20.76 5.14 3.49
CA ALA A 96 19.42 5.58 3.90
C ALA A 96 18.35 4.57 3.47
N ALA A 97 18.44 4.04 2.26
CA ALA A 97 17.52 3.02 1.75
C ALA A 97 17.62 1.70 2.55
N LYS A 98 18.84 1.27 2.91
CA LYS A 98 19.07 0.10 3.79
C LYS A 98 18.47 0.31 5.19
N LYS A 99 18.57 1.52 5.74
CA LYS A 99 18.02 1.85 7.07
C LYS A 99 16.48 1.87 7.06
N LEU A 100 15.88 2.38 5.98
CA LEU A 100 14.43 2.34 5.78
C LEU A 100 13.93 0.90 5.62
N MET A 101 14.59 0.08 4.79
CA MET A 101 14.30 -1.36 4.64
C MET A 101 14.37 -2.11 5.97
N LYS A 102 15.37 -1.80 6.81
CA LYS A 102 15.46 -2.38 8.15
C LYS A 102 14.31 -1.94 9.07
N SER A 103 13.85 -0.70 8.94
CA SER A 103 12.68 -0.20 9.69
C SER A 103 11.36 -0.82 9.21
N ILE A 104 11.21 -1.02 7.90
CA ILE A 104 10.04 -1.69 7.30
C ILE A 104 10.02 -3.15 7.73
N ARG A 105 11.12 -3.89 7.54
CA ARG A 105 11.23 -5.31 7.94
C ARG A 105 10.96 -5.53 9.42
N ARG A 106 11.47 -4.66 10.30
CA ARG A 106 11.22 -4.77 11.75
C ARG A 106 9.75 -4.57 12.09
N LYS A 107 9.03 -3.75 11.33
CA LYS A 107 7.60 -3.49 11.54
C LYS A 107 6.72 -4.55 10.89
N GLU A 108 7.05 -5.01 9.68
CA GLU A 108 6.44 -6.20 9.08
C GLU A 108 6.59 -7.43 10.00
N MET A 109 7.74 -7.59 10.66
CA MET A 109 7.97 -8.65 11.66
C MET A 109 7.23 -8.44 12.99
N GLN A 110 6.75 -7.23 13.29
CA GLN A 110 5.88 -6.98 14.45
C GLN A 110 4.42 -7.30 14.14
N ASP A 111 3.98 -7.08 12.89
CA ASP A 111 2.61 -7.38 12.44
C ASP A 111 2.42 -8.86 12.02
N GLU A 112 3.49 -9.61 11.75
CA GLU A 112 3.45 -11.06 11.55
C GLU A 112 4.26 -11.74 12.65
N SER A 113 3.59 -11.99 13.79
CA SER A 113 4.14 -12.82 14.86
C SER A 113 4.47 -14.22 14.33
N HIS A 114 5.70 -14.65 14.62
CA HIS A 114 6.34 -15.95 14.38
C HIS A 114 6.97 -16.22 13.01
N CYS A 115 8.30 -16.06 12.99
CA CYS A 115 9.20 -16.83 12.15
C CYS A 115 9.48 -18.15 12.90
N LEU A 116 8.90 -19.26 12.46
CA LEU A 116 9.40 -20.59 12.81
C LEU A 116 10.56 -20.92 11.87
N VAL A 117 11.64 -21.41 12.49
CA VAL A 117 12.97 -21.69 11.94
C VAL A 117 12.91 -22.64 10.74
#